data_AF-A0A350YPK5-F1
#
_entry.id   AF-A0A350YPK5-F1
#
_cell.length_a   1.000
_cell.length_b   1.000
_cell.length_c   1.000
_cell.angle_alpha   90.00
_cell.angle_beta   90.00
_cell.angle_gamma   90.00
#
_symmetry.space_group_name_H-M   'P 1'
#
loop_
_entity.id
_entity.type
_entity.pdbx_description
1 polymer ?
#
loop_
_entity_poly.entity_id
_entity_poly.type
_entity_poly.pdbx_seq_one_letter_code
_entity_poly.pdbx_strand_id
1 'polypeptide(L)' 'MFIKLLIITLLLVAVSGIFLGIRILLRPKGKFPEFHVGHNKEMRKRGIKCAQSTDTGCTPLSNSGPCSACGIIEK' A
#
# COMPACT_ATOMS: atom_id res chain seq x y z
N MET A 1 19.86 -8.61 39.28
CA MET A 1 18.60 -7.87 39.07
C MET A 1 18.39 -7.52 37.59
N PHE A 2 19.40 -6.98 36.91
CA PHE A 2 19.35 -6.58 35.50
C PHE A 2 19.04 -7.72 34.50
N ILE A 3 19.66 -8.90 34.65
CA ILE A 3 19.40 -10.06 33.77
C ILE A 3 17.93 -10.50 33.79
N LYS A 4 17.28 -10.48 34.97
CA LYS A 4 15.86 -10.84 35.10
C LYS A 4 14.96 -9.87 34.35
N LEU A 5 15.27 -8.57 34.42
CA LEU A 5 14.56 -7.53 33.68
C LEU A 5 14.73 -7.69 32.16
N LEU A 6 15.95 -7.98 31.70
CA LEU A 6 16.23 -8.18 30.27
C LEU A 6 15.46 -9.36 29.68
N ILE A 7 15.37 -10.46 30.44
CA ILE A 7 14.61 -11.65 30.01
C ILE A 7 13.12 -11.31 29.92
N ILE A 8 12.58 -10.61 30.91
CA ILE A 8 11.17 -10.19 30.94
C ILE A 8 10.83 -9.26 29.77
N THR A 9 11.67 -8.27 29.48
CA THR A 9 11.41 -7.33 28.38
C THR A 9 11.53 -8.02 27.01
N LEU A 10 12.52 -8.89 26.81
CA LEU A 10 12.68 -9.65 25.58
C LEU A 10 11.46 -10.54 25.31
N LEU A 11 10.95 -11.21 26.34
CA LEU A 11 9.77 -12.09 26.24
C LEU A 11 8.51 -11.28 25.88
N LEU A 12 8.36 -10.09 26.47
CA LEU A 12 7.22 -9.21 26.19
C LEU A 12 7.24 -8.64 24.76
N VAL A 13 8.41 -8.26 24.25
CA VAL A 13 8.59 -7.81 22.86
C VAL A 13 8.38 -8.95 21.87
N ALA A 14 8.84 -10.16 22.19
CA ALA A 14 8.61 -11.33 21.35
C ALA A 14 7.11 -11.65 21.24
N VAL A 15 6.38 -11.64 22.36
CA VAL A 15 4.93 -11.89 22.38
C VAL A 15 4.18 -10.81 21.60
N SER A 16 4.53 -9.53 21.75
CA SER A 16 3.86 -8.46 21.01
C SER A 16 4.13 -8.55 19.50
N GLY A 17 5.35 -8.90 19.09
CA GLY A 17 5.70 -9.13 17.68
C GLY A 17 4.90 -10.27 17.05
N ILE A 18 4.73 -11.38 17.78
CA ILE A 18 3.89 -12.50 17.33
C ILE A 18 2.43 -12.07 17.21
N PHE A 19 1.90 -11.34 18.19
CA PHE A 19 0.51 -10.87 18.18
C PHE A 19 0.22 -9.93 17.00
N LEU A 20 1.18 -9.07 16.65
CA LEU A 20 1.07 -8.17 15.50
C LEU A 20 1.13 -8.95 14.17
N GLY A 21 2.03 -9.94 14.08
CA GLY A 21 2.23 -10.75 12.88
C GLY A 21 1.17 -11.83 12.65
N ILE A 22 0.44 -12.25 13.69
CA ILE A 22 -0.57 -13.31 13.64
C ILE A 22 -1.62 -13.07 12.54
N ARG A 23 -2.09 -11.83 12.35
CA ARG A 23 -3.06 -11.53 11.28
C ARG A 23 -2.48 -11.62 9.87
N ILE A 24 -1.16 -11.46 9.73
CA ILE A 24 -0.48 -11.51 8.42
C ILE A 24 -0.13 -12.96 8.09
N LEU A 25 0.33 -13.73 9.08
CA LEU A 25 0.75 -15.13 8.91
C LEU A 25 -0.43 -16.12 8.87
N LEU A 26 -1.49 -15.93 9.65
CA LEU A 26 -2.61 -16.88 9.75
C LEU A 26 -3.71 -16.64 8.70
N ARG A 27 -3.65 -15.57 7.91
CA ARG A 27 -4.64 -15.34 6.85
C ARG A 27 -4.22 -16.16 5.61
N PRO A 28 -5.03 -17.13 5.15
CA PRO A 28 -4.66 -18.08 4.07
C PRO A 28 -4.49 -17.43 2.67
N LYS A 29 -4.63 -16.11 2.56
CA LYS A 29 -4.29 -15.30 1.40
C LYS A 29 -3.58 -14.01 1.83
N GLY A 30 -2.60 -14.13 2.72
CA GLY A 30 -1.76 -13.06 3.31
C GLY A 30 -0.88 -12.32 2.30
N LYS A 31 -1.41 -12.01 1.12
CA LYS A 31 -0.82 -11.03 0.23
C LYS A 31 -1.17 -9.65 0.78
N PHE A 32 -0.16 -8.80 0.89
CA PHE A 32 -0.42 -7.39 1.06
C PHE A 32 -1.33 -6.93 -0.09
N PRO A 33 -2.43 -6.21 0.21
CA PRO A 33 -3.31 -5.70 -0.83
C PRO A 33 -2.50 -4.84 -1.80
N GLU A 34 -2.90 -4.82 -3.07
CA GLU A 34 -2.27 -3.96 -4.07
C GLU A 34 -2.32 -2.49 -3.60
N PHE A 35 -1.14 -1.93 -3.31
CA PHE A 35 -0.99 -0.53 -2.88
C PHE A 35 -1.11 0.45 -4.07
N HIS A 36 -0.95 -0.05 -5.30
CA HIS A 36 -1.24 0.72 -6.49
C HIS A 36 -2.75 0.98 -6.60
N VAL A 37 -3.14 2.20 -6.26
CA VAL A 37 -4.54 2.67 -6.27
C VAL A 37 -5.21 2.39 -7.62
N GLY A 38 -4.49 2.50 -8.74
CA GLY A 38 -5.01 2.24 -10.09
C GLY A 38 -5.25 0.76 -10.43
N HIS A 39 -4.42 -0.16 -9.93
CA HIS A 39 -4.53 -1.60 -10.23
C HIS A 39 -5.38 -2.37 -9.19
N ASN A 40 -5.70 -1.74 -8.06
CA ASN A 40 -6.45 -2.39 -6.99
C ASN A 40 -7.98 -2.34 -7.23
N LYS A 41 -8.57 -3.51 -7.55
CA LYS A 41 -10.02 -3.66 -7.80
C LYS A 41 -10.88 -3.23 -6.60
N GLU A 42 -10.39 -3.46 -5.38
CA GLU A 42 -11.14 -3.14 -4.15
C GLU A 42 -11.16 -1.63 -3.86
N MET A 43 -10.10 -0.90 -4.24
CA MET A 43 -10.06 0.56 -4.14
C MET A 43 -10.96 1.21 -5.20
N ARG A 44 -11.01 0.64 -6.41
CA ARG A 44 -11.90 1.10 -7.48
C ARG A 44 -13.39 0.96 -7.12
N LYS A 45 -13.78 -0.14 -6.46
CA LYS A 45 -15.17 -0.33 -5.95
C LYS A 45 -15.58 0.74 -4.93
N ARG A 46 -14.61 1.27 -4.18
CA ARG A 46 -14.82 2.33 -3.18
C ARG A 46 -14.76 3.75 -3.80
N GLY A 47 -14.58 3.87 -5.11
CA GLY A 47 -14.50 5.15 -5.81
C GLY A 47 -13.16 5.86 -5.68
N ILE A 48 -12.13 5.22 -5.11
CA ILE A 48 -10.82 5.83 -4.92
C ILE A 48 -10.01 5.66 -6.21
N LYS A 49 -9.57 6.77 -6.81
CA LYS A 49 -8.75 6.83 -8.03
C LYS A 49 -7.39 7.44 -7.74
N CYS A 50 -6.41 7.23 -8.61
CA CYS A 50 -5.09 7.85 -8.47
C CYS A 50 -5.21 9.37 -8.39
N ALA A 51 -4.51 10.02 -7.46
CA ALA A 51 -4.44 11.48 -7.36
C ALA A 51 -3.99 12.10 -8.70
N GLN A 52 -3.04 11.46 -9.39
CA GLN A 52 -2.60 11.87 -10.73
C GLN A 52 -3.74 11.93 -11.78
N SER A 53 -4.80 11.13 -11.65
CA SER A 53 -5.97 11.21 -12.54
C SER A 53 -6.97 12.31 -12.17
N THR A 54 -6.85 12.86 -10.96
CA THR A 54 -7.65 14.00 -10.49
C THR A 54 -6.88 15.31 -10.70
N ASP A 55 -5.55 15.26 -10.62
CA ASP A 55 -4.62 16.39 -10.77
C ASP A 55 -4.07 16.52 -12.19
N THR A 56 -4.69 15.91 -13.21
CA THR A 56 -4.49 16.36 -14.59
C THR A 56 -5.16 17.73 -14.76
N GLY A 57 -4.55 18.77 -14.20
CA GLY A 57 -4.41 19.99 -15.00
C GLY A 57 -3.68 19.54 -16.27
N CYS A 58 -4.34 19.60 -17.42
CA CYS A 58 -3.68 19.37 -18.70
C CYS A 58 -2.50 20.37 -18.78
N THR A 59 -1.27 19.92 -18.53
CA THR A 59 -0.08 20.68 -18.91
C THR A 59 0.25 20.31 -20.35
N PRO A 60 0.29 21.28 -21.27
CA PRO A 60 0.51 20.98 -22.69
C PRO A 60 1.95 20.52 -22.87
N LEU A 61 2.17 19.20 -22.95
CA LEU A 61 3.38 18.67 -23.55
C LEU A 61 3.13 18.52 -25.05
N SER A 62 3.48 19.58 -25.79
CA SER A 62 3.73 19.54 -27.22
C SER A 62 2.62 18.92 -28.11
N ASN A 63 1.65 19.77 -28.45
CA ASN A 63 1.05 19.88 -29.79
C ASN A 63 0.55 18.60 -30.49
N SER A 64 -0.38 17.86 -29.86
CA SER A 64 -1.30 16.99 -30.61
C SER A 64 -2.61 16.70 -29.85
N GLY A 65 -3.70 17.32 -30.31
CA GLY A 65 -5.08 16.89 -30.06
C GLY A 65 -5.72 17.24 -28.70
N PRO A 66 -7.07 17.21 -28.59
CA PRO A 66 -7.78 17.50 -27.34
C PRO A 66 -7.51 16.39 -26.31
N CYS A 67 -6.67 16.71 -25.31
CA CYS A 67 -6.25 15.89 -24.15
C CYS A 67 -6.55 14.38 -24.27
N SER A 68 -5.92 13.69 -25.23
CA SER A 68 -5.99 12.23 -25.39
C SER A 68 -4.64 11.57 -25.11
N ALA A 69 -3.98 11.98 -24.04
CA ALA A 69 -2.76 11.36 -23.54
C ALA A 69 -2.84 11.13 -22.03
N CYS A 70 -3.56 10.08 -21.61
CA CYS A 70 -3.00 9.24 -20.57
C CYS A 70 -1.83 8.53 -21.24
N GLY A 71 -0.62 9.03 -21.04
CA GLY A 71 0.58 8.25 -21.31
C GLY A 71 0.38 6.91 -20.65
N ILE A 72 0.18 5.88 -21.48
CA ILE A 72 0.35 4.50 -21.10
C ILE A 72 1.70 4.50 -20.39
N ILE A 73 1.73 4.17 -19.09
CA ILE A 73 2.96 3.67 -18.51
C ILE A 73 3.19 2.35 -19.25
N GLU A 74 3.89 2.45 -20.38
CA GLU A 74 4.48 1.28 -21.01
C GLU A 74 5.38 0.63 -19.96
N LYS A 75 5.12 -0.65 -19.76
CA LYS A 75 6.00 -1.55 -19.03
C LYS A 75 7.15 -1.93 -19.94
#